data_AF-A0A535UT65-F1
#
_entry.id   AF-A0A535UT65-F1
#
_cell.length_a   1.000
_cell.length_b   1.000
_cell.length_c   1.000
_cell.angle_alpha   90.00
_cell.angle_beta   90.00
_cell.angle_gamma   90.00
#
_symmetry.space_group_name_H-M   'P 1'
#
loop_
_entity.id
_entity.type
_entity.pdbx_description
1 polymer ?
#
loop_
_entity_poly.entity_id
_entity_poly.type
_entity_poly.pdbx_seq_one_letter_code
_entity_poly.pdbx_strand_id
1 'polypeptide(L)'
;MDEYTPIDLMAFQNAGLALLGEQGTAPIGPQQFRGLPFLVGTDPQRCFVAFGDGLQNEPLSIPIDESARSIIVAHRLLASSISAGGPVGELIADYVFTYQNGDEARVTIRDRFEITEIPTAWGQL
;
A
#
# COMPACT_ATOMS: atom_id res chain seq x y z
N MET A 1 20.66 2.52 17.07
CA MET A 1 19.26 2.07 17.05
C MET A 1 18.81 2.45 15.67
N ASP A 2 18.75 1.49 14.76
CA ASP A 2 18.51 1.80 13.35
C ASP A 2 17.07 2.31 13.24
N GLU A 3 16.94 3.61 13.01
CA GLU A 3 15.66 4.29 12.83
C GLU A 3 15.14 3.95 11.44
N TYR A 4 13.87 3.60 11.32
CA TYR A 4 13.25 3.38 10.02
C TYR A 4 13.12 4.73 9.30
N THR A 5 13.55 4.79 8.03
CA THR A 5 13.44 6.01 7.22
C THR A 5 12.23 5.88 6.26
N PRO A 6 11.28 6.82 6.28
CA PRO A 6 10.20 6.87 5.30
C PRO A 6 10.73 7.15 3.90
N ILE A 7 10.18 6.44 2.91
CA ILE A 7 10.45 6.72 1.49
C ILE A 7 9.41 7.70 0.97
N ASP A 8 9.86 8.74 0.29
CA ASP A 8 8.96 9.67 -0.40
C ASP A 8 8.45 9.06 -1.70
N LEU A 9 7.12 8.96 -1.81
CA LEU A 9 6.42 8.41 -2.96
C LEU A 9 5.78 9.48 -3.84
N MET A 10 6.08 10.77 -3.63
CA MET A 10 5.43 11.90 -4.34
C MET A 10 5.38 11.71 -5.87
N ALA A 11 6.48 11.24 -6.46
CA ALA A 11 6.55 11.01 -7.91
C ALA A 11 5.58 9.94 -8.43
N PHE A 12 5.14 9.03 -7.55
CA PHE A 12 4.36 7.84 -7.90
C PHE A 12 2.88 7.92 -7.50
N GLN A 13 2.51 8.94 -6.72
CA GLN A 13 1.12 9.11 -6.28
C GLN A 13 0.21 9.29 -7.50
N ASN A 14 -0.95 8.64 -7.50
CA ASN A 14 -1.89 8.62 -8.61
C ASN A 14 -3.36 8.64 -8.19
N ALA A 15 -3.66 8.60 -6.89
CA ALA A 15 -5.02 8.61 -6.37
C ALA A 15 -5.16 9.42 -5.08
N GLY A 16 -6.36 9.95 -4.84
CA GLY A 16 -6.70 10.74 -3.66
C GLY A 16 -7.61 10.02 -2.67
N LEU A 17 -8.03 10.74 -1.63
CA LEU A 17 -8.95 10.26 -0.59
C LEU A 17 -10.29 9.76 -1.17
N ALA A 18 -10.74 10.32 -2.28
CA ALA A 18 -11.97 9.89 -2.96
C ALA A 18 -11.97 8.40 -3.34
N LEU A 19 -10.79 7.79 -3.51
CA LEU A 19 -10.65 6.35 -3.76
C LEU A 19 -11.17 5.49 -2.60
N LEU A 20 -11.22 6.06 -1.39
CA LEU A 20 -11.70 5.37 -0.20
C LEU A 20 -13.23 5.46 -0.03
N GLY A 21 -13.94 6.07 -0.99
CA GLY A 21 -15.38 6.33 -0.96
C GLY A 21 -15.75 7.71 -0.40
N GLU A 22 -17.03 8.11 -0.49
CA GLU A 22 -17.50 9.46 -0.13
C GLU A 22 -17.23 9.86 1.32
N GLN A 23 -17.21 8.89 2.24
CA GLN A 23 -16.89 9.08 3.66
C GLN A 23 -15.50 8.55 4.03
N GLY A 24 -14.74 8.10 3.02
CA GLY A 24 -13.42 7.52 3.21
C GLY A 24 -12.43 8.58 3.65
N THR A 25 -11.95 8.47 4.89
CA THR A 25 -10.88 9.32 5.39
C THR A 25 -9.65 8.49 5.70
N ALA A 26 -8.49 9.12 5.56
CA ALA A 26 -7.21 8.53 5.92
C ALA A 26 -6.24 9.65 6.31
N PRO A 27 -5.29 9.36 7.20
CA PRO A 27 -4.29 10.34 7.59
C PRO A 27 -3.30 10.56 6.43
N ILE A 28 -2.97 11.83 6.16
CA ILE A 28 -2.06 12.27 5.07
C ILE A 28 -0.83 12.99 5.63
N GLY A 29 0.23 13.11 4.85
CA GLY A 29 1.51 13.67 5.31
C GLY A 29 2.33 12.70 6.17
N PRO A 30 3.23 13.21 7.03
CA PRO A 30 4.02 12.38 7.94
C PRO A 30 3.13 11.66 8.96
N GLN A 31 3.27 10.34 9.05
CA GLN A 31 2.47 9.48 9.91
C GLN A 31 3.32 8.55 10.76
N GLN A 32 2.76 8.08 11.86
CA GLN A 32 3.30 6.96 12.63
C GLN A 32 2.27 5.84 12.70
N PHE A 33 2.63 4.66 12.17
CA PHE A 33 1.82 3.46 12.33
C PHE A 33 2.59 2.45 13.18
N ARG A 34 2.03 2.12 14.35
CA ARG A 34 2.64 1.19 15.32
C ARG A 34 4.07 1.58 15.72
N GLY A 35 4.33 2.89 15.83
CA GLY A 35 5.65 3.44 16.19
C GLY A 35 6.66 3.48 15.04
N LEU A 36 6.28 3.09 13.82
CA LEU A 36 7.11 3.20 12.62
C LEU A 36 6.70 4.44 11.81
N PRO A 37 7.65 5.22 11.29
CA PRO A 37 7.36 6.42 10.53
C PRO A 37 7.00 6.08 9.08
N PHE A 38 6.02 6.78 8.53
CA PHE A 38 5.58 6.69 7.14
C PHE A 38 5.34 8.09 6.57
N LEU A 39 5.44 8.23 5.25
CA LEU A 39 5.11 9.47 4.55
C LEU A 39 3.99 9.19 3.55
N VAL A 40 2.78 9.60 3.89
CA VAL A 40 1.64 9.62 2.97
C VAL A 40 1.66 10.95 2.23
N GLY A 41 1.24 10.98 0.95
CA GLY A 41 1.19 12.23 0.19
C GLY A 41 0.34 13.29 0.87
N THR A 42 0.69 14.56 0.69
CA THR A 42 0.05 15.69 1.39
C THR A 42 -1.13 16.29 0.62
N ASP A 43 -1.28 15.97 -0.67
CA ASP A 43 -2.41 16.42 -1.50
C ASP A 43 -3.59 15.43 -1.38
N PRO A 44 -4.73 15.84 -0.80
CA PRO A 44 -5.91 14.97 -0.68
C PRO A 44 -6.44 14.40 -2.01
N GLN A 45 -6.15 15.05 -3.14
CA GLN A 45 -6.56 14.57 -4.46
C GLN A 45 -5.56 13.58 -5.08
N ARG A 46 -4.35 13.51 -4.55
CA ARG A 46 -3.25 12.70 -5.08
C ARG A 46 -2.25 12.36 -3.95
N CYS A 47 -2.65 11.50 -3.01
CA CYS A 47 -1.86 11.15 -1.83
C CYS A 47 -1.48 9.66 -1.73
N PHE A 48 -2.03 8.81 -2.59
CA PHE A 48 -1.78 7.36 -2.60
C PHE A 48 -1.15 6.88 -3.90
N VAL A 49 -0.47 5.75 -3.81
CA VAL A 49 -0.14 4.88 -4.94
C VAL A 49 -1.18 3.77 -4.98
N ALA A 50 -1.98 3.74 -6.03
CA ALA A 50 -3.11 2.82 -6.17
C ALA A 50 -3.02 2.01 -7.46
N PHE A 51 -3.53 0.78 -7.41
CA PHE A 51 -3.58 -0.17 -8.53
C PHE A 51 -5.00 -0.73 -8.67
N GLY A 52 -5.32 -1.24 -9.86
CA GLY A 52 -6.58 -1.94 -10.15
C GLY A 52 -7.39 -1.30 -11.27
N ASP A 53 -8.65 -1.70 -11.38
CA ASP A 53 -9.57 -1.24 -12.42
C ASP A 53 -9.78 0.28 -12.38
N GLY A 54 -9.66 0.94 -13.53
CA GLY A 54 -9.75 2.40 -13.64
C GLY A 54 -8.53 3.15 -13.09
N LEU A 55 -7.49 2.43 -12.64
CA LEU A 55 -6.20 2.95 -12.18
C LEU A 55 -5.08 2.33 -13.03
N GLN A 56 -3.83 2.40 -12.55
CA GLN A 56 -2.72 1.71 -13.19
C GLN A 56 -2.75 0.21 -12.85
N ASN A 57 -2.40 -0.63 -13.82
CA ASN A 57 -2.21 -2.08 -13.62
C ASN A 57 -0.79 -2.54 -13.95
N GLU A 58 0.03 -1.63 -14.52
CA GLU A 58 1.43 -1.92 -14.81
C GLU A 58 2.26 -1.95 -13.52
N PRO A 59 3.28 -2.82 -13.44
CA PRO A 59 4.23 -2.82 -12.33
C PRO A 59 4.86 -1.44 -12.15
N LEU A 60 4.91 -0.98 -10.90
CA LEU A 60 5.56 0.26 -10.52
C LEU A 60 6.91 -0.04 -9.88
N SER A 61 7.97 0.59 -10.37
CA SER A 61 9.31 0.51 -9.77
C SER A 61 9.57 1.75 -8.92
N ILE A 62 9.94 1.54 -7.66
CA ILE A 62 10.31 2.59 -6.71
C ILE A 62 11.80 2.41 -6.39
N PRO A 63 12.67 3.38 -6.76
CA PRO A 63 14.07 3.30 -6.41
C PRO A 63 14.23 3.51 -4.90
N ILE A 64 14.93 2.57 -4.25
CA ILE A 64 15.29 2.69 -2.84
C ILE A 64 16.68 3.33 -2.71
N ASP A 65 17.57 3.03 -3.65
CA ASP A 65 18.94 3.57 -3.79
C ASP A 65 19.81 3.54 -2.52
N GLU A 66 19.42 2.71 -1.54
CA GLU A 66 20.08 2.55 -0.25
C GLU A 66 20.09 1.08 0.17
N SER A 67 21.01 0.72 1.06
CA SER A 67 21.05 -0.61 1.66
C SER A 67 19.97 -0.75 2.74
N ALA A 68 18.91 -1.50 2.45
CA ALA A 68 17.84 -1.80 3.40
C ALA A 68 17.88 -3.28 3.83
N ARG A 69 17.76 -3.53 5.13
CA ARG A 69 17.60 -4.90 5.69
C ARG A 69 16.14 -5.31 5.85
N SER A 70 15.25 -4.33 5.94
CA SER A 70 13.82 -4.54 6.14
C SER A 70 13.08 -3.44 5.41
N ILE A 71 12.05 -3.83 4.66
CA ILE A 71 11.14 -2.92 3.97
C ILE A 71 9.75 -3.18 4.53
N ILE A 72 9.11 -2.13 5.02
CA ILE A 72 7.77 -2.18 5.58
C ILE A 72 6.86 -1.38 4.67
N VAL A 73 5.80 -2.02 4.18
CA VAL A 73 4.81 -1.37 3.32
C VAL A 73 3.51 -1.20 4.08
N ALA A 74 3.02 0.03 4.15
CA ALA A 74 1.68 0.33 4.62
C ALA A 74 0.72 0.26 3.43
N HIS A 75 -0.06 -0.80 3.35
CA HIS A 75 -0.99 -1.05 2.25
C HIS A 75 -2.37 -1.48 2.75
N ARG A 76 -3.38 -1.32 1.89
CA ARG A 76 -4.75 -1.78 2.14
C ARG A 76 -5.35 -2.34 0.87
N LEU A 77 -6.20 -3.34 1.02
CA LEU A 77 -7.05 -3.81 -0.07
C LEU A 77 -8.34 -2.95 -0.06
N LEU A 78 -8.86 -2.63 -1.25
CA LEU A 78 -10.08 -1.83 -1.39
C LEU A 78 -11.33 -2.68 -1.61
N ALA A 79 -11.18 -3.87 -2.20
CA ALA A 79 -12.27 -4.79 -2.43
C ALA A 79 -11.76 -6.23 -2.26
N SER A 80 -12.51 -7.03 -1.50
CA SER A 80 -12.26 -8.45 -1.31
C SER A 80 -13.43 -9.27 -1.88
N SER A 81 -13.11 -10.37 -2.56
CA SER A 81 -14.12 -11.31 -3.08
C SER A 81 -14.73 -12.19 -1.97
N ILE A 82 -14.12 -12.22 -0.78
CA ILE A 82 -14.45 -13.15 0.31
C ILE A 82 -15.88 -12.96 0.83
N SER A 83 -16.35 -11.71 0.95
CA SER A 83 -17.72 -11.42 1.39
C SER A 83 -18.78 -11.96 0.41
N ALA A 84 -18.41 -12.12 -0.86
CA ALA A 84 -19.22 -12.73 -1.91
C ALA A 84 -18.98 -14.25 -2.05
N GLY A 85 -18.29 -14.88 -1.10
CA GLY A 85 -17.98 -16.32 -1.12
C GLY A 85 -16.70 -16.68 -1.88
N GLY A 86 -15.86 -15.70 -2.22
CA GLY A 86 -14.53 -15.91 -2.80
C GLY A 86 -13.54 -16.59 -1.84
N PRO A 87 -12.42 -17.12 -2.36
CA PRO A 87 -11.46 -17.87 -1.57
C PRO A 87 -10.60 -16.94 -0.69
N VAL A 88 -10.21 -17.44 0.48
CA VAL A 88 -9.15 -16.82 1.30
C VAL A 88 -7.79 -17.11 0.64
N GLY A 89 -6.88 -16.13 0.64
CA GLY A 89 -5.54 -16.30 0.10
C GLY A 89 -5.42 -16.07 -1.40
N GLU A 90 -6.43 -15.45 -2.03
CA GLU A 90 -6.34 -14.97 -3.41
C GLU A 90 -5.12 -14.06 -3.59
N LEU A 91 -4.40 -14.23 -4.70
CA LEU A 91 -3.24 -13.42 -5.05
C LEU A 91 -3.69 -11.99 -5.37
N ILE A 92 -3.15 -11.02 -4.63
CA ILE A 92 -3.45 -9.59 -4.83
C ILE A 92 -2.31 -8.89 -5.56
N ALA A 93 -1.07 -9.13 -5.15
CA ALA A 93 0.11 -8.51 -5.73
C ALA A 93 1.38 -9.32 -5.43
N ASP A 94 2.46 -8.96 -6.10
CA ASP A 94 3.82 -9.35 -5.71
C ASP A 94 4.65 -8.09 -5.47
N TYR A 95 5.39 -8.07 -4.37
CA TYR A 95 6.55 -7.18 -4.24
C TYR A 95 7.78 -7.89 -4.79
N VAL A 96 8.47 -7.23 -5.73
CA VAL A 96 9.72 -7.72 -6.30
C VAL A 96 10.83 -6.77 -5.88
N PHE A 97 11.77 -7.29 -5.10
CA PHE A 97 12.96 -6.57 -4.66
C PHE A 97 14.12 -6.94 -5.57
N THR A 98 14.50 -6.02 -6.44
CA THR A 98 15.67 -6.18 -7.32
C THR A 98 16.90 -5.59 -6.65
N TYR A 99 17.90 -6.43 -6.40
CA TYR A 99 19.17 -6.03 -5.81
C TYR A 99 20.12 -5.44 -6.86
N GLN A 100 21.16 -4.73 -6.43
CA GLN A 100 22.13 -4.08 -7.33
C GLN A 100 22.84 -5.07 -8.27
N ASN A 101 23.01 -6.32 -7.85
CA ASN A 101 23.60 -7.38 -8.66
C ASN A 101 22.62 -8.00 -9.69
N GLY A 102 21.37 -7.55 -9.70
CA GLY A 102 20.30 -8.04 -10.57
C GLY A 102 19.48 -9.21 -10.00
N ASP A 103 19.83 -9.71 -8.81
CA ASP A 103 19.04 -10.76 -8.16
C ASP A 103 17.67 -10.21 -7.75
N GLU A 104 16.66 -11.09 -7.72
CA GLU A 104 15.30 -10.73 -7.30
C GLU A 104 14.85 -11.58 -6.12
N ALA A 105 14.25 -10.92 -5.13
CA ALA A 105 13.43 -11.58 -4.11
C ALA A 105 11.97 -11.20 -4.31
N ARG A 106 11.08 -12.20 -4.38
CA ARG A 106 9.64 -12.00 -4.54
C ARG A 106 8.90 -12.30 -3.24
N VAL A 107 8.00 -11.39 -2.87
CA VAL A 107 7.08 -11.56 -1.74
C VAL A 107 5.65 -11.45 -2.26
N THR A 108 4.94 -12.56 -2.19
CA THR A 108 3.54 -12.66 -2.62
C THR A 108 2.61 -12.11 -1.55
N ILE A 109 1.67 -11.25 -1.97
CA ILE A 109 0.69 -10.58 -1.14
C ILE A 109 -0.68 -11.16 -1.45
N ARG A 110 -1.35 -11.70 -0.42
CA ARG A 110 -2.64 -12.38 -0.55
C ARG A 110 -3.69 -11.79 0.36
N ASP A 111 -4.94 -11.88 -0.09
CA ASP A 111 -6.10 -11.45 0.68
C ASP A 111 -6.20 -12.25 2.00
N ARG A 112 -6.43 -11.53 3.11
CA ARG A 112 -6.50 -11.99 4.51
C ARG A 112 -5.22 -12.55 5.12
N PHE A 113 -4.09 -12.57 4.41
CA PHE A 113 -2.79 -12.94 4.96
C PHE A 113 -1.89 -11.72 5.16
N GLU A 114 -1.47 -11.10 4.06
CA GLU A 114 -0.56 -9.95 4.09
C GLU A 114 -1.30 -8.62 3.93
N ILE A 115 -2.47 -8.64 3.27
CA ILE A 115 -3.31 -7.48 3.04
C ILE A 115 -4.78 -7.85 3.27
N THR A 116 -5.59 -6.89 3.69
CA THR A 116 -7.04 -7.09 3.88
C THR A 116 -7.76 -5.79 3.58
N GLU A 117 -9.05 -5.92 3.23
CA GLU A 117 -9.96 -4.80 3.27
C GLU A 117 -10.14 -4.33 4.72
N ILE A 118 -10.14 -3.02 4.94
CA ILE A 118 -10.45 -2.43 6.24
C ILE A 118 -11.97 -2.38 6.35
N PRO A 119 -12.59 -3.10 7.31
CA PRO A 119 -14.03 -3.06 7.47
C PRO A 119 -14.48 -1.63 7.73
N THR A 120 -15.48 -1.16 6.99
CA THR A 120 -16.25 0.02 7.40
C THR A 120 -16.84 -0.30 8.76
N ALA A 121 -16.50 0.49 9.79
CA ALA A 121 -16.95 0.21 11.14
C ALA A 121 -18.49 0.08 11.16
N TRP A 122 -18.99 -1.08 11.62
CA TRP A 122 -20.40 -1.27 11.86
C TRP A 122 -20.92 -0.16 12.78
N GLY A 123 -21.90 0.63 12.32
CA GLY A 123 -22.58 1.65 13.13
C GLY A 123 -22.28 3.11 12.82
N GLN A 124 -21.65 3.45 11.68
CA GLN A 124 -21.67 4.82 11.17
C GLN A 124 -22.52 4.89 9.90
N LEU A 125 -23.81 5.15 10.10
CA LEU A 125 -24.76 5.69 9.12
C LEU A 125 -25.30 7.00 9.67
#